data_AF-A0A957PIP4-F1
#
_entry.id   AF-A0A957PIP4-F1
#
_cell.length_a   1.000
_cell.length_b   1.000
_cell.length_c   1.000
_cell.angle_alpha   90.00
_cell.angle_beta   90.00
_cell.angle_gamma   90.00
#
_symmetry.space_group_name_H-M   'P 1'
#
loop_
_entity.id
_entity.type
_entity.pdbx_description
1 polymer ?
#
loop_
_entity_poly.entity_id
_entity_poly.type
_entity_poly.pdbx_seq_one_letter_code
_entity_poly.pdbx_strand_id
1 'polypeptide(L)' 'KHNPDGLPKLTTSGSQLASDDLTVLAGVGVAKVEILNGAGVHNYADLAAMAKAALAALLAISESQAQELITQAAALV' A
#
# COMPACT_ATOMS: atom_id res chain seq x y z
N LYS A 1 44.83 -6.86 -2.03
CA LYS A 1 44.08 -6.31 -3.18
C LYS A 1 42.60 -6.50 -2.92
N HIS A 2 42.03 -5.52 -2.21
CA HIS A 2 40.59 -5.36 -2.07
C HIS A 2 39.95 -5.23 -3.45
N ASN A 3 38.90 -6.01 -3.73
CA ASN A 3 37.56 -5.46 -3.90
C ASN A 3 36.49 -6.57 -3.82
N PRO A 4 35.51 -6.47 -2.90
CA PRO A 4 34.32 -7.33 -2.83
C PRO A 4 33.14 -6.61 -3.47
N ASP A 5 32.83 -6.85 -4.76
CA ASP A 5 31.74 -6.13 -5.41
C ASP A 5 31.02 -6.98 -6.46
N GLY A 6 29.70 -7.02 -6.33
CA GLY A 6 28.83 -7.75 -7.24
C GLY A 6 27.54 -8.28 -6.63
N LEU A 7 26.96 -7.56 -5.65
CA LEU A 7 25.51 -7.29 -5.50
C LEU A 7 25.21 -6.91 -4.04
N PRO A 8 24.77 -5.68 -3.77
CA PRO A 8 24.18 -5.32 -2.49
C PRO A 8 22.84 -6.05 -2.32
N LYS A 9 22.82 -7.10 -1.48
CA LYS A 9 21.74 -7.49 -0.56
C LYS A 9 20.44 -6.66 -0.65
N LEU A 10 19.54 -6.90 -1.60
CA LEU A 10 18.18 -6.31 -1.66
C LEU A 10 18.14 -4.84 -1.17
N THR A 11 19.05 -3.98 -1.63
CA THR A 11 19.05 -2.58 -1.23
C THR A 11 18.30 -1.77 -2.28
N THR A 12 16.98 -1.78 -2.20
CA THR A 12 16.25 -0.55 -2.55
C THR A 12 16.09 0.25 -1.27
N SER A 13 17.21 0.79 -0.79
CA SER A 13 17.20 1.92 0.11
C SER A 13 16.67 3.11 -0.68
N GLY A 14 15.43 3.54 -0.42
CA GLY A 14 14.97 4.83 -0.96
C GLY A 14 13.50 5.02 -1.26
N SER A 15 12.57 4.51 -0.46
CA SER A 15 11.36 5.28 -0.15
C SER A 15 11.21 5.28 1.36
N GLN A 16 11.96 6.19 1.96
CA GLN A 16 11.75 6.67 3.33
C GLN A 16 10.26 6.85 3.58
N LEU A 17 9.66 5.97 4.40
CA LEU A 17 8.67 6.28 5.45
C LEU A 17 7.68 7.43 5.17
N ALA A 18 7.28 7.63 3.92
CA ALA A 18 6.13 8.41 3.56
C ALA A 18 5.02 7.38 3.56
N SER A 19 4.48 7.13 4.75
CA SER A 19 3.13 6.59 4.81
C SER A 19 2.30 7.54 3.94
N ASP A 20 1.85 7.06 2.79
CA ASP A 20 0.97 7.89 1.99
C ASP A 20 -0.30 8.08 2.79
N ASP A 21 -0.86 9.28 2.66
CA ASP A 21 -2.06 9.62 3.38
C ASP A 21 -3.24 8.93 2.70
N LEU A 22 -3.42 7.63 2.97
CA LEU A 22 -4.50 6.81 2.41
C LEU A 22 -5.89 7.39 2.74
N THR A 23 -5.98 8.33 3.69
CA THR A 23 -7.21 9.08 4.00
C THR A 23 -7.66 10.02 2.88
N VAL A 24 -6.78 10.35 1.90
CA VAL A 24 -7.18 11.13 0.72
C VAL A 24 -8.10 10.36 -0.21
N LEU A 25 -8.11 9.03 -0.13
CA LEU A 25 -8.98 8.19 -0.94
C LEU A 25 -10.42 8.33 -0.44
N ALA A 26 -11.32 8.74 -1.32
CA ALA A 26 -12.72 8.91 -0.97
C ALA A 26 -13.30 7.57 -0.49
N GLY A 27 -13.83 7.55 0.75
CA GLY A 27 -14.33 6.33 1.38
C GLY A 27 -13.29 5.54 2.20
N VAL A 28 -12.04 6.01 2.30
CA VAL A 28 -11.02 5.53 3.26
C VAL A 28 -10.90 6.55 4.39
N GLY A 29 -11.57 6.28 5.51
CA GLY A 29 -11.40 7.07 6.73
C GLY A 29 -10.24 6.57 7.59
N VAL A 30 -9.91 7.32 8.65
CA VAL A 30 -8.88 6.97 9.65
C VAL A 30 -9.00 5.52 10.12
N ALA A 31 -10.21 5.05 10.43
CA ALA A 31 -10.45 3.68 10.87
C ALA A 31 -9.99 2.60 9.86
N LYS A 32 -10.18 2.84 8.55
CA LYS A 32 -9.74 1.92 7.50
C LYS A 32 -8.22 1.97 7.33
N VAL A 33 -7.63 3.16 7.45
CA VAL A 33 -6.18 3.35 7.42
C VAL A 33 -5.52 2.61 8.57
N GLU A 34 -6.07 2.63 9.77
CA GLU A 34 -5.54 1.85 10.90
C GLU A 34 -5.53 0.34 10.62
N ILE A 35 -6.61 -0.18 10.03
CA ILE A 35 -6.70 -1.59 9.64
C ILE A 35 -5.68 -1.93 8.55
N LEU A 36 -5.54 -1.07 7.52
CA LEU A 36 -4.55 -1.24 6.45
C LEU A 36 -3.12 -1.21 6.99
N ASN A 37 -2.82 -0.26 7.87
CA ASN A 37 -1.52 -0.17 8.54
C ASN A 37 -1.21 -1.43 9.35
N GLY A 38 -2.22 -1.97 10.04
CA GLY A 38 -2.13 -3.26 10.74
C GLY A 38 -1.88 -4.45 9.82
N ALA A 39 -2.33 -4.38 8.56
CA ALA A 39 -2.07 -5.38 7.52
C ALA A 39 -0.72 -5.19 6.79
N GLY A 40 0.03 -4.12 7.09
CA GLY A 40 1.30 -3.77 6.43
C GLY A 40 1.14 -2.84 5.22
N VAL A 41 -0.08 -2.36 4.95
CA VAL A 41 -0.39 -1.49 3.82
C VAL A 41 -0.20 -0.03 4.25
N HIS A 42 0.94 0.55 3.88
CA HIS A 42 1.33 1.91 4.31
C HIS A 42 1.31 2.95 3.19
N ASN A 43 1.19 2.53 1.93
CA ASN A 43 1.24 3.43 0.78
C ASN A 43 0.27 3.03 -0.34
N TYR A 44 0.08 3.89 -1.34
CA TYR A 44 -0.83 3.63 -2.46
C TYR A 44 -0.40 2.41 -3.28
N ALA A 45 0.91 2.16 -3.41
CA ALA A 45 1.43 1.03 -4.18
C ALA A 45 1.09 -0.31 -3.53
N ASP A 46 1.20 -0.40 -2.20
CA ASP A 46 0.84 -1.58 -1.43
C ASP A 46 -0.67 -1.83 -1.49
N LEU A 47 -1.47 -0.76 -1.40
CA LEU A 47 -2.93 -0.85 -1.56
C LEU A 47 -3.30 -1.31 -2.98
N ALA A 48 -2.67 -0.74 -4.02
CA ALA A 48 -2.90 -1.11 -5.40
C ALA A 48 -2.44 -2.55 -5.72
N ALA A 49 -1.43 -3.05 -5.02
CA ALA A 49 -0.96 -4.42 -5.12
C ALA A 49 -1.87 -5.43 -4.40
N MET A 50 -2.72 -5.00 -3.46
CA MET A 50 -3.68 -5.88 -2.81
C MET A 50 -4.80 -6.34 -3.76
N ALA A 51 -5.26 -7.56 -3.55
CA ALA A 51 -6.46 -8.06 -4.21
C ALA A 51 -7.71 -7.35 -3.66
N LYS A 52 -8.61 -6.89 -4.55
CA LYS A 52 -9.89 -6.28 -4.18
C LYS A 52 -10.72 -7.13 -3.21
N ALA A 53 -10.69 -8.45 -3.34
CA ALA A 53 -11.40 -9.37 -2.45
C ALA A 53 -10.78 -9.39 -1.04
N ALA A 54 -9.45 -9.34 -0.94
CA ALA A 54 -8.74 -9.28 0.34
C ALA A 54 -8.97 -7.92 1.02
N LEU A 55 -8.88 -6.82 0.27
CA LEU A 55 -9.17 -5.47 0.78
C LEU A 55 -10.63 -5.34 1.24
N ALA A 56 -11.56 -5.88 0.46
CA ALA A 56 -12.99 -5.93 0.79
C ALA A 56 -13.25 -6.68 2.10
N ALA A 57 -12.65 -7.87 2.26
CA ALA A 57 -12.75 -8.67 3.48
C ALA A 57 -12.10 -7.98 4.69
N LEU A 58 -10.93 -7.36 4.49
CA LEU A 58 -10.17 -6.67 5.54
C LEU A 58 -10.95 -5.46 6.09
N LEU A 59 -11.53 -4.66 5.20
CA LEU A 59 -12.26 -3.45 5.55
C LEU A 59 -13.77 -3.67 5.76
N ALA A 60 -14.23 -4.93 5.65
CA ALA A 60 -15.65 -5.29 5.66
C ALA A 60 -16.51 -4.43 4.72
N ILE A 61 -16.01 -4.20 3.50
CA ILE A 61 -16.71 -3.46 2.42
C ILE A 61 -16.97 -4.35 1.22
N SER A 62 -17.81 -3.88 0.28
CA SER A 62 -18.02 -4.58 -0.99
C SER A 62 -16.80 -4.51 -1.91
N GLU A 63 -16.63 -5.54 -2.75
CA GLU A 63 -15.57 -5.62 -3.77
C GLU A 63 -15.57 -4.43 -4.73
N SER A 64 -16.74 -3.89 -5.08
CA SER A 64 -16.83 -2.69 -5.91
C SER A 64 -16.19 -1.47 -5.26
N GLN A 65 -16.44 -1.26 -3.95
CA GLN A 65 -15.77 -0.18 -3.21
C GLN A 65 -14.27 -0.45 -3.11
N ALA A 66 -13.87 -1.68 -2.81
CA ALA A 66 -12.46 -2.03 -2.75
C ALA A 66 -11.74 -1.79 -4.09
N GLN A 67 -12.36 -2.14 -5.21
CA GLN A 67 -11.81 -1.91 -6.54
C GLN A 67 -11.67 -0.42 -6.86
N GLU A 68 -12.63 0.41 -6.47
CA GLU A 68 -12.54 1.86 -6.63
C GLU A 68 -11.38 2.44 -5.84
N LEU A 69 -11.16 1.96 -4.61
CA LEU A 69 -10.01 2.36 -3.80
C LEU A 69 -8.68 1.94 -4.43
N ILE A 70 -8.59 0.71 -4.92
CA ILE A 70 -7.42 0.19 -5.63
C ILE A 70 -7.15 1.01 -6.90
N THR A 71 -8.20 1.37 -7.63
CA THR A 71 -8.09 2.16 -8.87
C THR A 71 -7.58 3.57 -8.56
N GLN A 72 -8.13 4.22 -7.52
CA GLN A 72 -7.67 5.53 -7.07
C GLN A 72 -6.22 5.49 -6.59
N ALA A 73 -5.85 4.48 -5.79
CA ALA A 73 -4.48 4.30 -5.33
C ALA A 73 -3.52 4.05 -6.50
N ALA A 74 -3.88 3.18 -7.45
CA ALA A 74 -3.07 2.91 -8.64
C ALA A 74 -2.88 4.14 -9.54
N ALA A 75 -3.80 5.11 -9.50
CA ALA A 75 -3.67 6.36 -10.24
C ALA A 75 -2.71 7.38 -9.58
N LEU A 76 -2.34 7.15 -8.31
CA LEU A 76 -1.46 8.01 -7.51
C LEU A 76 -0.03 7.45 -7.39
N VAL A 77 0.22 6.25 -7.91
CA VAL A 77 1.53 5.54 -7.94
C VAL A 77 2.24 5.82 -9.25
#